data_AF-A0A9D6LE97-F1
#
_entry.id   AF-A0A9D6LE97-F1
#
_cell.length_a   1.000
_cell.length_b   1.000
_cell.length_c   1.000
_cell.angle_alpha   90.00
_cell.angle_beta   90.00
_cell.angle_gamma   90.00
#
_symmetry.space_group_name_H-M   'P 1'
#
loop_
_entity.id
_entity.type
_entity.pdbx_description
1 polymer ?
#
loop_
_entity_poly.entity_id
_entity_poly.type
_entity_poly.pdbx_seq_one_letter_code
_entity_poly.pdbx_strand_id
1 'polypeptide(L)'
;MEIQCSGSANEIYTKIKTKFLDYKAQGKLQAFGNIDWDDQSCTALAKGTGFTGKIKCQDNKIVVDLDLNFLLKAMKGQIEDGIRKTVAKALG
;
A
#
# COMPACT_ATOMS: atom_id res chain seq x y z
N MET A 1 7.80 4.58 -5.34
CA MET A 1 7.23 5.92 -5.11
C MET A 1 7.30 6.29 -3.63
N GLU A 2 7.42 7.56 -3.30
CA GLU A 2 7.45 8.05 -1.92
C GLU A 2 6.29 9.01 -1.66
N ILE A 3 5.62 8.85 -0.52
CA ILE A 3 4.46 9.65 -0.10
C ILE A 3 4.81 10.32 1.22
N GLN A 4 4.90 11.64 1.21
CA GLN A 4 5.12 12.45 2.41
C GLN A 4 3.86 12.45 3.28
N CYS A 5 4.04 12.29 4.59
CA CYS A 5 2.96 12.30 5.56
C CYS A 5 3.47 12.76 6.92
N SER A 6 2.59 12.92 7.89
CA SER A 6 2.98 13.36 9.24
C SER A 6 2.62 12.27 10.24
N GLY A 7 3.60 11.90 11.08
CA GLY A 7 3.43 10.89 12.13
C GLY A 7 4.60 9.92 12.21
N SER A 8 4.59 9.14 13.29
CA SER A 8 5.59 8.09 13.53
C SER A 8 5.36 6.90 12.61
N ALA A 9 6.40 6.16 12.26
CA ALA A 9 6.31 4.98 11.38
C ALA A 9 5.19 4.00 11.81
N ASN A 10 5.05 3.79 13.12
CA ASN A 10 4.09 2.85 13.71
C ASN A 10 2.63 3.35 13.65
N GLU A 11 2.42 4.66 13.83
CA GLU A 11 1.10 5.29 13.71
C GLU A 11 0.61 5.24 12.26
N ILE A 12 1.50 5.60 11.33
CA ILE A 12 1.28 5.53 9.89
C ILE A 12 0.90 4.10 9.48
N TYR A 13 1.70 3.13 9.95
CA TYR A 13 1.49 1.73 9.66
C TYR A 13 0.14 1.22 10.17
N THR A 14 -0.25 1.57 11.40
CA THR A 14 -1.53 1.16 12.00
C THR A 14 -2.72 1.74 11.25
N LYS A 15 -2.66 3.03 10.88
CA LYS A 15 -3.69 3.69 10.06
C LYS A 15 -3.85 3.02 8.70
N ILE A 16 -2.74 2.73 8.02
CA ILE A 16 -2.75 2.05 6.72
C ILE A 16 -3.29 0.63 6.84
N LYS A 17 -2.81 -0.16 7.81
CA LYS A 17 -3.28 -1.52 8.09
C LYS A 17 -4.79 -1.55 8.27
N THR A 18 -5.32 -0.67 9.13
CA THR A 18 -6.76 -0.59 9.42
C THR A 18 -7.57 -0.26 8.16
N LYS A 19 -7.16 0.75 7.39
CA LYS A 19 -7.86 1.19 6.18
C LYS A 19 -7.80 0.15 5.05
N PHE A 20 -6.67 -0.52 4.88
CA PHE A 20 -6.55 -1.59 3.90
C PHE A 20 -7.42 -2.80 4.26
N LEU A 21 -7.50 -3.18 5.56
CA LEU A 21 -8.39 -4.24 6.01
C LEU A 21 -9.87 -3.87 5.79
N ASP A 22 -10.26 -2.62 6.11
CA ASP A 22 -11.60 -2.10 5.84
C ASP A 22 -11.95 -2.13 4.35
N TYR A 23 -11.04 -1.70 3.47
CA TYR A 23 -11.26 -1.75 2.02
C TYR A 23 -11.28 -3.18 1.47
N LYS A 24 -10.54 -4.10 2.07
CA LYS A 24 -10.61 -5.54 1.74
C LYS A 24 -11.98 -6.10 2.13
N ALA A 25 -12.47 -5.78 3.32
CA ALA A 25 -13.80 -6.17 3.79
C ALA A 25 -14.93 -5.59 2.91
N GLN A 26 -14.76 -4.37 2.40
CA GLN A 26 -15.69 -3.72 1.46
C GLN A 26 -15.56 -4.21 0.00
N GLY A 27 -14.67 -5.16 -0.29
CA GLY A 27 -14.47 -5.68 -1.65
C GLY A 27 -13.87 -4.67 -2.63
N LYS A 28 -13.26 -3.58 -2.15
CA LYS A 28 -12.61 -2.54 -2.99
C LYS A 28 -11.20 -2.92 -3.43
N LEU A 29 -10.59 -3.90 -2.75
CA LEU A 29 -9.22 -4.36 -2.99
C LEU A 29 -9.17 -5.77 -3.61
N GLN A 30 -10.17 -6.17 -4.41
CA GLN A 30 -10.20 -7.51 -5.03
C GLN A 30 -8.98 -7.81 -5.93
N ALA A 31 -8.32 -6.77 -6.45
CA ALA A 31 -7.07 -6.91 -7.21
C ALA A 31 -5.86 -7.26 -6.33
N PHE A 32 -5.94 -7.02 -5.02
CA PHE A 32 -4.92 -7.37 -4.04
C PHE A 32 -5.36 -8.67 -3.34
N GLY A 33 -4.72 -9.79 -3.67
CA GLY A 33 -5.09 -11.09 -3.11
C GLY A 33 -4.70 -11.19 -1.63
N ASN A 34 -3.40 -11.28 -1.38
CA ASN A 34 -2.85 -11.38 -0.03
C ASN A 34 -2.02 -10.16 0.32
N ILE A 35 -2.20 -9.67 1.54
CA ILE A 35 -1.39 -8.61 2.11
C ILE A 35 -0.75 -9.19 3.36
N ASP A 36 0.57 -9.34 3.29
CA ASP A 36 1.40 -9.77 4.39
C ASP A 36 1.81 -8.52 5.18
N TRP A 37 1.56 -8.51 6.48
CA TRP A 37 1.81 -7.36 7.34
C TRP A 37 2.93 -7.71 8.32
N ASP A 38 4.04 -6.99 8.25
CA ASP A 38 5.18 -7.16 9.15
C ASP A 38 5.20 -6.00 10.16
N ASP A 39 4.68 -6.30 11.34
CA ASP A 39 4.56 -5.33 12.44
C ASP A 39 5.93 -4.93 13.01
N GLN A 40 6.97 -5.79 12.89
CA GLN A 40 8.32 -5.50 13.41
C GLN A 40 9.06 -4.44 12.59
N SER A 41 8.94 -4.50 11.26
CA SER A 41 9.61 -3.59 10.33
C SER A 41 8.70 -2.48 9.82
N CYS A 42 7.45 -2.40 10.30
CA CYS A 42 6.43 -1.48 9.80
C CYS A 42 6.26 -1.56 8.27
N THR A 43 6.28 -2.79 7.73
CA THR A 43 6.16 -3.03 6.29
C THR A 43 4.97 -3.89 5.95
N ALA A 44 4.44 -3.74 4.73
CA ALA A 44 3.39 -4.57 4.19
C ALA A 44 3.75 -5.03 2.78
N LEU A 45 3.50 -6.29 2.46
CA LEU A 45 3.71 -6.86 1.13
C LEU A 45 2.37 -7.31 0.57
N ALA A 46 1.85 -6.53 -0.37
CA ALA A 46 0.61 -6.80 -1.07
C ALA A 46 0.90 -7.52 -2.40
N LYS A 47 0.40 -8.74 -2.55
CA LYS A 47 0.50 -9.54 -3.78
C LYS A 47 -0.85 -9.56 -4.48
N GLY A 48 -0.89 -9.03 -5.70
CA GLY A 48 -2.03 -9.07 -6.59
C GLY A 48 -1.77 -9.93 -7.82
N THR A 49 -2.80 -10.13 -8.63
CA THR A 49 -2.70 -10.96 -9.85
C THR A 49 -1.83 -10.26 -10.89
N GLY A 50 -0.53 -10.55 -10.87
CA GLY A 50 0.46 -9.97 -11.78
C GLY A 50 1.24 -8.76 -11.24
N PHE A 51 1.09 -8.41 -9.96
CA PHE A 51 1.87 -7.34 -9.35
C PHE A 51 2.20 -7.61 -7.88
N THR A 52 3.31 -7.06 -7.40
CA THR A 52 3.72 -7.07 -6.00
C THR A 52 3.96 -5.63 -5.54
N GLY A 53 3.21 -5.18 -4.54
CA GLY A 53 3.39 -3.88 -3.90
C GLY A 53 4.00 -4.05 -2.51
N LYS A 54 5.18 -3.50 -2.25
CA LYS A 54 5.80 -3.41 -0.93
C LYS A 54 5.61 -1.99 -0.38
N ILE A 55 4.94 -1.87 0.76
CA ILE A 55 4.72 -0.62 1.47
C ILE A 55 5.65 -0.64 2.68
N LYS A 56 6.48 0.38 2.84
CA LYS A 56 7.37 0.59 3.98
C LYS A 56 7.01 1.91 4.64
N CYS A 57 6.50 1.83 5.85
CA CYS A 57 6.18 3.01 6.64
C CYS A 57 7.44 3.47 7.38
N GLN A 58 7.75 4.74 7.29
CA GLN A 58 8.86 5.39 7.98
C GLN A 58 8.33 6.67 8.63
N ASP A 59 9.12 7.28 9.50
CA ASP A 59 8.74 8.54 10.11
C ASP A 59 8.55 9.61 9.04
N ASN A 60 7.36 10.23 9.05
CA ASN A 60 6.92 11.26 8.13
C ASN A 60 6.90 10.87 6.64
N LYS A 61 7.04 9.59 6.29
CA LYS A 61 6.96 9.15 4.89
C LYS A 61 6.57 7.69 4.74
N ILE A 62 6.00 7.38 3.59
CA ILE A 62 5.71 6.01 3.16
C ILE A 62 6.42 5.77 1.84
N VAL A 63 7.16 4.68 1.77
CA VAL A 63 7.80 4.22 0.55
C VAL A 63 6.97 3.07 0.01
N VAL A 64 6.50 3.18 -1.23
CA VAL A 64 5.76 2.12 -1.92
C VAL A 64 6.58 1.66 -3.13
N ASP A 65 7.06 0.44 -3.09
CA ASP A 65 7.70 -0.25 -4.21
C ASP A 65 6.67 -1.11 -4.92
N LEU A 66 6.43 -0.84 -6.21
CA LEU A 66 5.49 -1.60 -7.02
C LEU A 66 6.26 -2.33 -8.11
N ASP A 67 6.33 -3.64 -7.99
CA ASP A 67 6.81 -4.53 -9.03
C ASP A 67 5.64 -5.04 -9.85
N LEU A 68 5.71 -4.85 -11.16
CA LEU A 68 4.67 -5.21 -12.10
C LEU A 68 5.22 -6.20 -13.10
N ASN A 69 4.46 -7.27 -13.33
CA ASN A 69 4.78 -8.18 -14.41
C ASN A 69 4.68 -7.45 -15.76
N PHE A 70 5.42 -7.91 -16.76
CA PHE A 70 5.64 -7.17 -18.02
C PHE A 70 4.33 -6.70 -18.69
N LEU A 71 3.25 -7.49 -18.60
CA LEU A 71 1.91 -7.16 -19.11
C LEU A 71 1.23 -5.98 -18.39
N LEU A 72 1.47 -5.79 -17.09
CA LEU A 72 0.83 -4.73 -16.29
C LEU A 72 1.68 -3.45 -16.23
N LYS A 73 2.88 -3.44 -16.82
CA LYS A 73 3.72 -2.23 -16.90
C LYS A 73 3.02 -1.05 -17.58
N ALA A 74 2.16 -1.30 -18.58
CA ALA A 74 1.37 -0.25 -19.23
C ALA A 74 0.30 0.37 -18.31
N MET A 75 -0.20 -0.40 -17.34
CA MET A 75 -1.18 0.05 -16.33
C MET A 75 -0.52 0.52 -15.02
N LYS A 76 0.82 0.62 -14.99
CA LYS A 76 1.58 0.99 -13.79
C LYS A 76 1.09 2.28 -13.15
N GLY A 77 0.89 3.32 -13.95
CA GLY A 77 0.44 4.63 -13.46
C GLY A 77 -0.93 4.57 -12.78
N GLN A 78 -1.85 3.74 -13.30
CA GLN A 78 -3.19 3.57 -12.71
C GLN A 78 -3.12 2.85 -11.36
N ILE A 79 -2.25 1.86 -11.23
CA ILE A 79 -2.06 1.10 -9.99
C ILE A 79 -1.36 1.98 -8.95
N GLU A 80 -0.31 2.71 -9.34
CA GLU A 80 0.35 3.70 -8.46
C GLU A 80 -0.63 4.77 -7.99
N ASP A 81 -1.47 5.32 -8.87
CA ASP A 81 -2.48 6.32 -8.49
C ASP A 81 -3.55 5.74 -7.54
N GLY A 82 -3.97 4.50 -7.77
CA GLY A 82 -4.89 3.78 -6.88
C GLY A 82 -4.33 3.58 -5.47
N ILE A 83 -3.07 3.16 -5.38
CA ILE A 83 -2.38 3.03 -4.08
C ILE A 83 -2.19 4.39 -3.44
N ARG A 84 -1.76 5.40 -4.21
CA ARG A 84 -1.59 6.78 -3.72
C ARG A 84 -2.89 7.33 -3.13
N LYS A 85 -4.02 7.17 -3.83
CA LYS A 85 -5.34 7.57 -3.35
C LYS A 85 -5.75 6.83 -2.08
N THR A 86 -5.47 5.53 -2.01
CA THR A 86 -5.79 4.71 -0.82
C THR A 86 -4.96 5.16 0.38
N VAL A 87 -3.65 5.34 0.19
CA VAL A 87 -2.73 5.83 1.22
C VAL A 87 -3.09 7.24 1.67
N ALA A 88 -3.38 8.14 0.73
CA ALA A 88 -3.82 9.51 1.05
C ALA A 88 -5.14 9.50 1.86
N LYS A 89 -6.10 8.65 1.51
CA LYS A 89 -7.35 8.47 2.28
C LYS A 89 -7.18 7.79 3.64
N ALA A 90 -6.06 7.09 3.84
CA ALA A 90 -5.76 6.43 5.11
C ALA A 90 -5.07 7.37 6.10
N LEU A 91 -4.32 8.34 5.59
CA LEU A 91 -3.58 9.34 6.39
C LEU A 91 -4.34 10.66 6.56
N GLY A 92 -5.31 10.93 5.68
CA GLY A 92 -6.25 12.04 5.77
C GLY A 92 -7.33 11.80 6.82
#